data_AF-A0A5J5BN43-F1
#
_entry.id   AF-A0A5J5BN43-F1
#
_cell.length_a   1.000
_cell.length_b   1.000
_cell.length_c   1.000
_cell.angle_alpha   90.00
_cell.angle_beta   90.00
_cell.angle_gamma   90.00
#
_symmetry.space_group_name_H-M   'P 1'
#
loop_
_entity.id
_entity.type
_entity.pdbx_description
1 polymer ?
#
loop_
_entity_poly.entity_id
_entity_poly.type
_entity_poly.pdbx_seq_one_letter_code
_entity_poly.pdbx_strand_id
1 'polypeptide(L)'
;MLKVPFYLAELTEKIAQDDRIQIIKISLAKLKEFISFCEAMELVPEEELETYTQGGPNSFADQRAKKIARFKRQRAAESKLLEIKERKERRGRSTKASALSTPVEAGEEDELDDDGEEEREASCYLY
;
A
#
# COMPACT_ATOMS: atom_id res chain seq x y z
N MET A 1 -9.27 -7.54 -1.27
CA MET A 1 -9.86 -7.41 -2.62
C MET A 1 -9.37 -6.17 -3.39
N LEU A 2 -9.06 -5.05 -2.74
CA LEU A 2 -8.66 -3.78 -3.39
C LEU A 2 -7.62 -3.87 -4.51
N LYS A 3 -6.54 -4.68 -4.36
CA LYS A 3 -5.44 -4.73 -5.34
C LYS A 3 -5.67 -5.67 -6.53
N VAL A 4 -6.80 -6.39 -6.58
CA VAL A 4 -7.07 -7.37 -7.64
C VAL A 4 -7.02 -6.73 -9.04
N PRO A 5 -7.68 -5.58 -9.31
CA PRO A 5 -7.62 -4.98 -10.64
C PRO A 5 -6.21 -4.47 -11.01
N PHE A 6 -5.42 -4.01 -10.03
CA PHE A 6 -4.02 -3.64 -10.24
C PHE A 6 -3.18 -4.83 -10.70
N TYR A 7 -3.24 -5.96 -9.99
CA TYR A 7 -2.47 -7.15 -10.37
C TYR A 7 -2.93 -7.75 -11.71
N LEU A 8 -4.22 -7.70 -12.01
CA LEU A 8 -4.74 -8.11 -13.32
C LEU A 8 -4.15 -7.25 -14.44
N ALA A 9 -4.02 -5.94 -14.26
CA ALA A 9 -3.38 -5.08 -15.24
C ALA A 9 -1.90 -5.45 -15.46
N GLU A 10 -1.12 -5.61 -14.39
CA GLU A 10 0.30 -6.00 -14.48
C GLU A 10 0.49 -7.34 -15.19
N LEU A 11 -0.36 -8.32 -14.91
CA LEU A 11 -0.32 -9.63 -15.56
C LEU A 11 -0.74 -9.55 -17.03
N THR A 12 -1.75 -8.73 -17.34
CA THR A 12 -2.20 -8.48 -18.72
C THR A 12 -1.08 -7.89 -19.57
N GLU A 13 -0.31 -6.95 -19.04
CA GLU A 13 0.80 -6.32 -19.77
C GLU A 13 1.97 -7.26 -20.07
N LYS A 14 2.09 -8.37 -19.34
CA LYS A 14 3.12 -9.39 -19.56
C LYS A 14 2.75 -10.40 -20.65
N ILE A 15 1.52 -10.37 -21.17
CA ILE A 15 1.09 -11.23 -22.26
C ILE A 15 1.86 -10.83 -23.53
N ALA A 16 2.58 -11.80 -24.11
CA ALA A 16 3.24 -11.66 -25.40
C ALA A 16 2.27 -12.11 -26.51
N GLN A 17 1.61 -11.14 -27.14
CA GLN A 17 0.67 -11.34 -28.25
C GLN A 17 0.85 -10.20 -29.27
N ASP A 18 0.59 -10.47 -30.55
CA ASP A 18 0.85 -9.53 -31.65
C ASP A 18 0.00 -8.24 -31.57
N ASP A 19 -1.25 -8.32 -31.10
CA ASP A 19 -2.09 -7.13 -30.89
C ASP A 19 -1.80 -6.46 -29.54
N ARG A 20 -0.68 -5.74 -29.48
CA ARG A 20 -0.28 -5.00 -28.29
C ARG A 20 -1.26 -3.89 -27.91
N ILE A 21 -2.00 -3.34 -28.87
CA ILE A 21 -2.98 -2.27 -28.61
C ILE A 21 -4.13 -2.80 -27.75
N GLN A 22 -4.65 -3.99 -28.07
CA GLN A 22 -5.69 -4.62 -27.27
C GLN A 22 -5.22 -4.91 -25.84
N ILE A 23 -4.00 -5.44 -25.68
CA ILE A 23 -3.41 -5.70 -24.35
C ILE A 23 -3.38 -4.42 -23.51
N ILE A 24 -2.86 -3.33 -24.07
CA ILE A 24 -2.76 -2.04 -23.36
C ILE A 24 -4.14 -1.45 -23.04
N LYS A 25 -5.12 -1.60 -23.93
CA LYS A 25 -6.50 -1.15 -23.65
C LYS A 25 -7.12 -1.90 -22.47
N ILE A 26 -6.92 -3.21 -22.42
CA ILE A 26 -7.42 -4.06 -21.32
C ILE A 26 -6.71 -3.70 -20.01
N SER A 27 -5.37 -3.57 -20.01
CA SER A 27 -4.63 -3.19 -18.80
C SER A 27 -5.05 -1.81 -18.30
N LEU A 28 -5.20 -0.84 -19.21
CA LEU A 28 -5.65 0.51 -18.88
C LEU A 28 -7.06 0.50 -18.26
N ALA A 29 -7.99 -0.29 -18.79
CA ALA A 29 -9.32 -0.43 -18.21
C ALA A 29 -9.27 -0.97 -16.77
N LYS A 30 -8.40 -1.95 -16.50
CA LYS A 30 -8.17 -2.50 -15.16
C LYS A 30 -7.48 -1.53 -14.21
N LEU A 31 -6.55 -0.73 -14.69
CA LEU A 31 -5.94 0.34 -13.89
C LEU A 31 -6.94 1.44 -13.56
N LYS A 32 -7.82 1.82 -14.49
CA LYS A 32 -8.91 2.77 -14.21
C LYS A 32 -9.86 2.25 -13.14
N GLU A 33 -10.27 0.99 -13.25
CA GLU A 33 -11.07 0.30 -12.22
C GLU A 33 -10.38 0.36 -10.86
N PHE A 34 -9.08 0.04 -10.79
CA PHE A 34 -8.29 0.14 -9.56
C PHE A 34 -8.26 1.56 -8.96
N ILE A 35 -8.02 2.57 -9.80
CA ILE A 35 -7.97 3.96 -9.35
C ILE A 35 -9.34 4.42 -8.84
N SER A 36 -10.44 4.11 -9.54
CA SER A 36 -11.79 4.43 -9.07
C SER A 36 -12.11 3.78 -7.72
N PHE A 37 -11.65 2.56 -7.45
CA PHE A 37 -11.77 1.95 -6.12
C PHE A 37 -10.95 2.70 -5.07
N CYS A 38 -9.73 3.12 -5.40
CA CYS A 38 -8.89 3.92 -4.49
C CYS A 38 -9.52 5.29 -4.21
N GLU A 39 -10.10 5.94 -5.22
CA GLU A 39 -10.78 7.24 -5.08
C GLU A 39 -12.00 7.13 -4.16
N ALA A 40 -12.84 6.13 -4.36
CA ALA A 40 -14.03 5.89 -3.54
C ALA A 40 -13.70 5.58 -2.06
N MET A 41 -12.47 5.16 -1.78
CA MET A 41 -11.96 4.91 -0.43
C MET A 41 -10.98 5.99 0.06
N GLU A 42 -10.89 7.11 -0.65
CA GLU A 42 -10.04 8.25 -0.28
C GLU A 42 -8.55 7.89 -0.13
N LEU A 43 -8.08 6.88 -0.87
CA LEU A 43 -6.70 6.40 -0.85
C LEU A 43 -5.80 7.09 -1.88
N VAL A 44 -6.37 7.94 -2.74
CA VAL A 44 -5.62 8.69 -3.76
C VAL A 44 -5.20 10.04 -3.18
N PRO A 45 -3.91 10.40 -3.23
CA PRO A 45 -3.45 11.72 -2.78
C PRO A 45 -4.12 12.85 -3.55
N GLU A 46 -4.50 13.92 -2.86
CA GLU A 46 -5.18 15.08 -3.43
C GLU A 46 -4.41 15.69 -4.61
N GLU A 47 -3.08 15.74 -4.51
CA GLU A 47 -2.25 16.34 -5.56
C GLU A 47 -2.25 15.51 -6.85
N GLU A 48 -2.61 14.22 -6.77
CA GLU A 48 -2.83 13.39 -7.96
C GLU A 48 -4.22 13.65 -8.56
N LEU A 49 -5.25 13.91 -7.74
CA LEU A 49 -6.59 14.28 -8.20
C LEU A 49 -6.58 15.62 -8.95
N GLU A 50 -5.81 16.59 -8.47
CA GLU A 50 -5.63 17.90 -9.11
C GLU A 50 -4.98 17.80 -10.49
N THR A 51 -4.15 16.78 -10.74
CA THR A 51 -3.55 16.60 -12.08
C THR A 51 -4.56 16.13 -13.13
N TYR A 52 -5.66 15.48 -12.73
CA TYR A 52 -6.74 15.11 -13.64
C TYR A 52 -7.64 16.30 -13.98
N THR A 53 -7.77 17.27 -13.06
CA THR A 53 -8.65 18.44 -13.22
C THR A 53 -7.95 19.63 -13.87
N GLN A 54 -6.66 19.86 -13.60
CA GLN A 54 -5.84 20.87 -14.27
C GLN A 54 -5.32 20.39 -15.63
N GLY A 55 -6.22 20.31 -16.61
CA GLY A 55 -5.90 20.10 -18.04
C GLY A 55 -5.31 21.34 -18.75
N GLY A 56 -4.67 22.26 -18.03
CA GLY A 56 -4.06 23.47 -18.59
C GLY A 56 -2.60 23.26 -19.04
N PRO A 57 -2.07 24.10 -19.96
CA PRO A 57 -0.69 23.99 -20.45
C PRO A 57 0.30 24.31 -19.31
N ASN A 58 0.68 23.29 -18.55
CA ASN A 58 1.78 23.35 -17.59
C ASN A 58 3.09 23.48 -18.37
N SER A 59 3.96 24.42 -17.98
CA SER A 59 5.27 24.53 -18.59
C SER A 59 6.05 23.21 -18.44
N PHE A 60 7.04 22.95 -19.31
CA PHE A 60 7.88 21.75 -19.18
C PHE A 60 8.55 21.65 -17.81
N ALA A 61 8.89 22.79 -17.20
CA ALA A 61 9.44 22.85 -15.85
C ALA A 61 8.43 22.33 -14.82
N ASP A 62 7.16 22.74 -14.92
CA ASP A 62 6.10 22.33 -14.01
C ASP A 62 5.77 20.84 -14.15
N GLN A 63 5.72 20.33 -15.38
CA GLN A 63 5.53 18.89 -15.64
C GLN A 63 6.65 18.05 -15.02
N ARG A 64 7.90 18.52 -15.16
CA ARG A 64 9.06 17.87 -14.55
C ARG A 64 9.00 17.92 -13.03
N ALA A 65 8.63 19.06 -12.46
CA ALA A 65 8.47 19.23 -11.02
C ALA A 65 7.42 18.25 -10.45
N LYS A 66 6.25 18.15 -11.11
CA LYS A 66 5.19 17.17 -10.75
C LYS A 66 5.71 15.74 -10.77
N LYS A 67 6.43 15.34 -11.83
CA LYS A 67 7.04 14.00 -11.92
C LYS A 67 8.05 13.73 -10.81
N ILE A 68 8.89 14.71 -10.47
CA ILE A 68 9.88 14.59 -9.38
C ILE A 68 9.17 14.46 -8.03
N ALA A 69 8.12 15.24 -7.78
CA ALA A 69 7.33 15.16 -6.56
C ALA A 69 6.69 13.77 -6.38
N ARG A 70 6.04 13.25 -7.44
CA ARG A 70 5.47 11.89 -7.45
C ARG A 70 6.54 10.83 -7.18
N PHE A 71 7.71 10.93 -7.83
CA PHE A 71 8.82 10.00 -7.60
C PHE A 71 9.31 10.02 -6.15
N LYS A 72 9.48 11.20 -5.54
CA LYS A 72 9.88 11.32 -4.13
C LYS A 72 8.85 10.69 -3.19
N ARG A 73 7.55 10.93 -3.42
CA ARG A 73 6.47 10.33 -2.64
C ARG A 73 6.47 8.81 -2.74
N GLN A 74 6.63 8.27 -3.95
CA GLN A 74 6.75 6.83 -4.18
C GLN A 74 7.91 6.22 -3.37
N ARG A 75 9.10 6.84 -3.44
CA ARG A 75 10.29 6.35 -2.71
C ARG A 75 10.09 6.37 -1.18
N ALA A 76 9.46 7.41 -0.66
CA ALA A 76 9.12 7.49 0.76
C ALA A 76 8.13 6.38 1.18
N ALA A 77 7.09 6.13 0.37
CA ALA A 77 6.13 5.06 0.62
C ALA A 77 6.77 3.66 0.55
N GLU A 78 7.64 3.41 -0.42
CA GLU A 78 8.41 2.17 -0.53
C GLU A 78 9.30 1.92 0.69
N SER A 79 9.99 2.96 1.17
CA SER A 79 10.81 2.87 2.40
C SER A 79 9.96 2.52 3.61
N LYS A 80 8.84 3.22 3.81
CA LYS A 80 7.92 2.96 4.93
C LYS A 80 7.33 1.55 4.88
N LEU A 81 7.00 1.04 3.69
CA LEU A 81 6.54 -0.34 3.51
C LEU A 81 7.61 -1.37 3.90
N LEU A 82 8.88 -1.09 3.64
CA LEU A 82 9.98 -1.96 4.05
C LEU A 82 10.10 -1.99 5.58
N GLU A 83 10.09 -0.83 6.23
CA GLU A 83 10.13 -0.71 7.69
C GLU A 83 8.98 -1.46 8.37
N ILE A 84 7.76 -1.32 7.84
CA ILE A 84 6.57 -2.02 8.36
C ILE A 84 6.72 -3.53 8.19
N LYS A 85 7.22 -4.01 7.04
CA LYS A 85 7.46 -5.45 6.81
C LYS A 85 8.45 -6.01 7.81
N GLU A 86 9.56 -5.34 8.04
CA GLU A 86 10.55 -5.78 9.02
C GLU A 86 9.97 -5.78 10.44
N ARG A 87 9.18 -4.76 10.82
CA ARG A 87 8.50 -4.72 12.11
C ARG A 87 7.52 -5.89 12.27
N LYS A 88 6.73 -6.19 11.24
CA LYS A 88 5.80 -7.32 11.22
C LYS A 88 6.55 -8.66 11.35
N GLU A 89 7.69 -8.81 10.70
CA GLU A 89 8.51 -10.00 10.82
C GLU A 89 9.10 -10.16 12.22
N ARG A 90 9.63 -9.11 12.84
CA ARG A 90 10.12 -9.17 14.23
C ARG A 90 9.01 -9.60 15.20
N ARG A 91 7.82 -9.02 15.06
CA ARG A 91 6.65 -9.40 15.85
C ARG A 91 6.28 -10.87 15.64
N GLY A 92 6.20 -11.32 14.38
CA GLY A 92 5.88 -12.71 14.04
C GLY A 92 6.92 -13.73 14.53
N ARG A 93 8.20 -13.34 14.64
CA ARG A 93 9.24 -14.17 15.25
C ARG A 93 9.09 -14.22 16.77
N SER A 94 8.76 -13.10 17.40
CA SER A 94 8.55 -13.02 18.86
C SER A 94 7.33 -13.84 19.30
N THR A 95 6.21 -13.79 18.58
CA THR A 95 5.01 -14.58 18.90
C THR A 95 5.27 -16.08 18.73
N LYS A 96 5.96 -16.48 17.67
CA LYS A 96 6.42 -17.87 17.48
C LYS A 96 7.35 -18.34 18.60
N ALA A 97 8.29 -17.50 19.02
CA ALA A 97 9.21 -17.84 20.12
C ALA A 97 8.47 -17.95 21.48
N SER A 98 7.49 -17.09 21.73
CA SER A 98 6.66 -17.13 22.94
C SER A 98 5.81 -18.41 23.00
N ALA A 99 5.16 -18.78 21.89
CA ALA A 99 4.37 -20.01 21.78
C ALA A 99 5.20 -21.30 21.95
N LEU A 100 6.49 -21.27 21.59
CA LEU A 100 7.43 -22.39 21.79
C LEU A 100 7.94 -22.50 23.25
N SER A 101 7.84 -21.42 24.04
CA SER A 101 8.30 -21.38 25.43
C SER A 101 7.21 -21.69 26.47
N THR A 102 5.94 -21.63 26.05
CA THR A 102 4.81 -22.09 26.87
C THR A 102 4.68 -23.61 26.74
N PRO A 103 4.69 -24.39 27.84
CA PRO A 103 4.43 -25.81 27.78
C PRO A 103 3.06 -26.05 27.13
N VAL A 104 3.03 -26.84 26.06
CA VAL A 104 1.80 -27.24 25.36
C VAL A 104 0.95 -28.09 26.32
N GLU A 105 -0.10 -27.48 26.88
CA GLU A 105 -1.28 -28.21 27.33
C GLU A 105 -2.24 -28.27 26.12
N ALA A 106 -2.61 -29.48 25.72
CA ALA A 106 -3.33 -29.75 24.48
C ALA A 106 -4.70 -29.07 24.46
N GLY A 107 -4.95 -28.22 23.46
CA GLY A 107 -6.26 -27.65 23.16
C GLY A 107 -6.18 -26.69 21.97
N GLU A 108 -6.65 -27.13 20.81
CA GLU A 108 -6.81 -26.33 19.58
C GLU A 108 -7.92 -25.28 19.78
N GLU A 109 -7.70 -24.02 19.36
CA GLU A 109 -8.58 -23.21 18.49
C GLU A 109 -8.29 -21.69 18.58
N ASP A 110 -8.11 -21.14 17.37
CA ASP A 110 -8.48 -19.81 16.85
C ASP A 110 -7.94 -18.46 17.39
N GLU A 111 -7.59 -17.66 16.37
CA GLU A 111 -7.68 -16.21 16.21
C GLU A 111 -7.83 -15.34 17.47
N LEU A 112 -6.78 -14.57 17.78
CA LEU A 112 -6.94 -13.27 18.44
C LEU A 112 -6.08 -12.23 17.73
N ASP A 113 -6.74 -11.45 16.87
CA ASP A 113 -6.28 -10.14 16.41
C ASP A 113 -6.48 -9.18 17.58
N ASP A 114 -5.47 -9.05 18.45
CA ASP A 114 -5.50 -8.15 19.60
C ASP A 114 -4.98 -6.77 19.17
N ASP A 115 -5.92 -5.85 18.92
CA ASP A 115 -5.72 -4.47 18.49
C ASP A 115 -5.39 -3.50 19.64
N GLY A 116 -4.87 -3.97 20.76
CA GLY A 116 -4.57 -3.16 21.94
C GLY A 116 -3.49 -2.10 21.72
N GLU A 117 -3.86 -0.93 21.17
CA GLU A 117 -3.10 0.31 21.30
C GLU A 117 -3.15 0.78 22.77
N GLU A 118 -2.17 0.35 23.57
CA GLU A 118 -1.98 0.88 24.93
C GLU A 118 -1.18 2.19 24.87
N GLU A 119 -1.88 3.32 24.78
CA GLU A 119 -1.33 4.64 25.11
C GLU A 119 -1.00 4.69 26.61
N ARG A 120 0.28 4.52 26.96
CA ARG A 120 0.77 4.86 28.31
C ARG A 120 1.13 6.34 28.36
N GLU A 121 0.21 7.16 28.87
CA GLU A 121 0.53 8.48 29.38
C GLU A 121 1.57 8.37 30.51
N ALA A 122 2.73 8.99 30.30
CA ALA A 122 3.75 9.12 31.33
C ALA A 122 3.30 10.16 32.36
N SER A 123 2.57 9.75 33.40
CA SER A 123 2.34 10.59 34.57
C SER A 123 3.58 10.58 35.46
N CYS A 124 4.49 11.51 35.19
CA CYS A 124 5.54 11.89 36.12
C CYS A 124 4.94 12.91 37.11
N TYR A 125 4.46 12.44 38.27
CA TYR A 125 4.26 13.30 39.43
C TYR A 125 5.26 12.92 40.51
N LEU A 126 6.15 13.89 40.73
CA LEU A 126 7.16 13.98 41.77
C LEU A 126 6.54 13.82 43.16
N TYR A 127 7.23 13.09 44.03
CA TYR A 127 7.28 13.35 45.47
C TYR A 127 8.73 13.28 45.94
#